data_AF-A0AAV4MHG1-F1
#
_entry.id   AF-A0AAV4MHG1-F1
#
_cell.length_a   1.000
_cell.length_b   1.000
_cell.length_c   1.000
_cell.angle_alpha   90.00
_cell.angle_beta   90.00
_cell.angle_gamma   90.00
#
_symmetry.space_group_name_H-M   'P 1'
#
loop_
_entity.id
_entity.type
_entity.pdbx_description
1 polymer ?
#
loop_
_entity_poly.entity_id
_entity_poly.type
_entity_poly.pdbx_seq_one_letter_code
_entity_poly.pdbx_strand_id
1 'polypeptide(L)'
;MFSSAEYSTSSEYLAPCDQRRAFISGFTGTTGTAVITENHASLWTEGRYFQQADKQLDNNWTLLKEGMPGTPAIHEWLSRVLPVGSKVGIDPLLISYGMAYFV
;
A
#
# COMPACT_ATOMS: atom_id res chain seq x y z
N MET A 1 -1.63 9.88 -2.59
CA MET A 1 -2.53 8.92 -3.23
C MET A 1 -2.38 7.57 -2.53
N PHE A 2 -3.47 7.04 -1.99
CA PHE A 2 -3.50 5.73 -1.36
C PHE A 2 -4.01 4.70 -2.38
N SER A 3 -3.28 3.61 -2.58
CA SER A 3 -3.66 2.51 -3.45
C SER A 3 -3.49 1.20 -2.68
N SER A 4 -4.53 0.79 -1.95
CA SER A 4 -4.69 -0.60 -1.55
C SER A 4 -5.03 -1.41 -2.80
N ALA A 5 -4.26 -2.45 -3.08
CA ALA A 5 -4.78 -3.51 -3.95
C ALA A 5 -5.44 -4.52 -3.00
N GLU A 6 -6.61 -4.16 -2.50
CA GLU A 6 -7.50 -5.07 -1.82
C GLU A 6 -8.71 -5.36 -2.72
N TYR A 7 -9.03 -6.64 -2.78
CA TYR A 7 -9.92 -7.29 -3.72
C TYR A 7 -11.33 -6.67 -3.67
N SER A 8 -11.75 -6.00 -4.73
CA SER A 8 -13.18 -5.88 -5.03
C SER A 8 -13.65 -7.21 -5.62
N THR A 9 -14.02 -8.14 -4.73
CA THR A 9 -14.64 -9.45 -5.01
C THR A 9 -13.71 -10.55 -5.58
N SER A 10 -13.30 -11.47 -4.69
CA SER A 10 -13.12 -12.92 -4.93
C SER A 10 -12.62 -13.45 -6.30
N SER A 11 -11.71 -12.79 -7.01
CA SER A 11 -10.96 -13.39 -8.12
C SER A 11 -9.47 -13.40 -7.80
N GLU A 12 -8.87 -14.58 -7.70
CA GLU A 12 -7.46 -14.83 -7.35
C GLU A 12 -6.43 -14.06 -8.22
N TYR A 13 -6.87 -13.48 -9.35
CA TYR A 13 -6.06 -12.70 -10.28
C TYR A 13 -6.77 -11.40 -10.69
N LEU A 14 -6.10 -10.26 -10.52
CA LEU A 14 -6.57 -8.95 -10.99
C LEU A 14 -6.48 -8.86 -12.51
N ALA A 15 -7.52 -8.33 -13.16
CA ALA A 15 -7.43 -7.93 -14.56
C ALA A 15 -6.30 -6.90 -14.73
N PRO A 16 -5.57 -6.88 -15.86
CA PRO A 16 -4.43 -5.97 -16.05
C PRO A 16 -4.77 -4.49 -15.80
N CYS A 17 -5.99 -4.04 -16.09
CA CYS A 17 -6.44 -2.67 -15.85
C CYS A 17 -6.56 -2.31 -14.35
N ASP A 18 -6.72 -3.29 -13.48
CA ASP A 18 -6.90 -3.10 -12.03
C ASP A 18 -5.60 -3.27 -11.25
N GLN A 19 -4.50 -3.64 -11.91
CA GLN A 19 -3.16 -3.82 -11.32
C GLN A 19 -2.44 -2.48 -11.08
N ARG A 20 -3.13 -1.49 -10.54
CA ARG A 20 -2.62 -0.12 -10.35
C ARG A 20 -1.38 -0.07 -9.46
N ARG A 21 -1.34 -0.87 -8.39
CA ARG A 21 -0.16 -1.01 -7.52
C ARG A 21 1.04 -1.50 -8.32
N ALA A 22 0.88 -2.59 -9.09
CA ALA A 22 1.97 -3.14 -9.89
C ALA A 22 2.44 -2.14 -10.95
N PHE A 23 1.51 -1.38 -11.55
CA PHE A 23 1.84 -0.34 -12.51
C PHE A 23 2.73 0.77 -11.90
N ILE A 24 2.44 1.23 -10.68
CA ILE A 24 3.21 2.33 -10.06
C ILE A 24 4.50 1.87 -9.37
N SER A 25 4.57 0.62 -8.89
CA SER A 25 5.69 0.16 -8.05
C SER A 25 6.53 -0.96 -8.67
N GLY A 26 6.05 -1.61 -9.72
CA GLY A 26 6.62 -2.86 -10.23
C GLY A 26 6.35 -4.09 -9.35
N PHE A 27 5.75 -3.92 -8.17
CA PHE A 27 5.47 -5.03 -7.26
C PHE A 27 4.23 -5.84 -7.69
N THR A 28 4.45 -7.11 -7.97
CA THR A 28 3.44 -8.06 -8.52
C THR A 28 2.93 -9.07 -7.50
N GLY A 29 3.31 -8.95 -6.22
CA GLY A 29 2.69 -9.78 -5.17
C GLY A 29 1.19 -9.49 -5.08
N THR A 30 0.40 -10.40 -4.53
CA THR A 30 -1.08 -10.26 -4.54
C THR A 30 -1.55 -9.31 -3.45
N THR A 31 -1.01 -9.44 -2.24
CA THR A 31 -1.36 -8.63 -1.07
C THR A 31 -0.41 -7.45 -0.93
N GLY A 32 -0.93 -6.27 -0.60
CA GLY A 32 -0.11 -5.13 -0.23
C GLY A 32 -0.76 -3.78 -0.55
N THR A 33 -0.36 -2.77 0.21
CA THR A 33 -0.92 -1.43 0.15
C THR A 33 0.18 -0.42 -0.13
N ALA A 34 0.04 0.30 -1.24
CA ALA A 34 0.95 1.38 -1.61
C ALA A 34 0.40 2.72 -1.12
N VAL A 35 1.26 3.51 -0.48
CA VAL A 35 0.95 4.87 -0.02
C VAL A 35 1.97 5.82 -0.62
N ILE A 36 1.47 6.78 -1.39
CA ILE A 36 2.28 7.81 -2.03
C ILE A 36 1.96 9.17 -1.40
N THR A 37 2.99 9.86 -0.92
CA THR A 37 2.94 11.27 -0.52
C THR A 37 3.79 12.11 -1.47
N GLU A 38 3.90 13.42 -1.25
CA GLU A 38 4.77 14.29 -2.06
C GLU A 38 6.25 13.87 -1.99
N ASN A 39 6.68 13.27 -0.88
CA ASN A 39 8.09 12.99 -0.59
C ASN A 39 8.41 11.51 -0.39
N HIS A 40 7.40 10.64 -0.34
CA HIS A 40 7.60 9.23 0.00
C HIS A 40 6.73 8.31 -0.86
N ALA A 41 7.30 7.17 -1.26
CA ALA A 41 6.57 6.02 -1.77
C ALA A 41 6.82 4.83 -0.83
N SER A 42 5.77 4.33 -0.20
CA SER A 42 5.87 3.26 0.79
C SER A 42 4.95 2.11 0.41
N LEU A 43 5.43 0.86 0.55
CA LEU A 43 4.64 -0.35 0.32
C LEU A 43 4.58 -1.18 1.60
N TRP A 44 3.37 -1.43 2.10
CA TRP A 44 3.11 -2.46 3.10
C TRP A 44 2.76 -3.77 2.40
N THR A 45 3.34 -4.86 2.87
CA THR A 45 2.97 -6.22 2.47
C THR A 45 3.28 -7.17 3.60
N GLU A 46 2.71 -8.37 3.58
CA GLU A 46 2.96 -9.44 4.54
C GLU A 46 4.20 -10.30 4.20
N GLY A 47 4.59 -11.16 5.16
CA GLY A 47 5.84 -11.93 5.15
C GLY A 47 6.13 -12.77 3.91
N ARG A 48 5.08 -13.28 3.26
CA ARG A 48 5.19 -14.10 2.05
C ARG A 48 5.85 -13.36 0.88
N TYR A 49 5.74 -12.03 0.87
CA TYR A 49 6.20 -11.20 -0.24
C TYR A 49 7.42 -10.32 0.09
N PHE A 50 8.00 -10.39 1.30
CA PHE A 50 9.13 -9.52 1.68
C PHE A 50 10.29 -9.61 0.70
N GLN A 51 10.75 -10.83 0.38
CA GLN A 51 11.85 -11.03 -0.55
C GLN A 51 11.49 -10.66 -1.99
N GLN A 52 10.23 -10.80 -2.39
CA GLN A 52 9.77 -10.41 -3.70
C GLN A 52 9.75 -8.88 -3.83
N ALA A 53 9.21 -8.19 -2.83
CA ALA A 53 9.17 -6.74 -2.78
C ALA A 53 10.59 -6.14 -2.76
N ASP A 54 11.49 -6.68 -1.95
CA ASP A 54 12.91 -6.26 -1.90
C ASP A 54 13.62 -6.38 -3.27
N LYS A 55 13.14 -7.26 -4.17
CA LYS A 55 13.71 -7.45 -5.52
C LYS A 55 13.03 -6.64 -6.62
N GLN A 56 11.75 -6.32 -6.45
CA GLN A 56 10.91 -5.70 -7.49
C GLN A 56 10.80 -4.19 -7.33
N LEU A 57 10.90 -3.69 -6.09
CA LEU A 57 10.85 -2.27 -5.81
C LEU A 57 12.18 -1.59 -6.17
N ASP A 58 12.10 -0.39 -6.73
CA ASP A 58 13.28 0.45 -6.95
C ASP A 58 13.64 1.27 -5.69
N ASN A 59 14.72 2.06 -5.78
CA ASN A 59 15.24 2.84 -4.65
C ASN A 59 14.32 4.00 -4.20
N ASN A 60 13.25 4.32 -4.93
CA ASN A 60 12.28 5.34 -4.53
C ASN A 60 11.27 4.79 -3.52
N TRP A 61 11.17 3.46 -3.40
CA TRP A 61 10.20 2.79 -2.55
C TRP A 61 10.80 2.35 -1.22
N THR A 62 10.03 2.56 -0.15
CA THR A 62 10.31 2.00 1.17
C THR A 62 9.41 0.80 1.42
N LEU A 63 10.00 -0.37 1.60
CA LEU A 63 9.28 -1.58 2.00
C LEU A 63 9.01 -1.58 3.51
N LEU A 64 7.73 -1.64 3.89
CA LEU A 64 7.28 -1.77 5.26
C LEU A 64 6.71 -3.18 5.49
N LYS A 65 7.42 -3.95 6.32
CA LYS A 65 7.17 -5.38 6.53
C LYS A 65 6.03 -5.56 7.52
N GLU A 66 4.80 -5.70 7.01
CA GLU A 66 3.58 -5.79 7.82
C GLU A 66 3.62 -7.00 8.77
N GLY A 67 3.12 -6.81 10.00
CA GLY A 67 3.14 -7.82 11.05
C GLY A 67 4.50 -8.02 11.75
N MET A 68 5.56 -7.34 11.30
CA MET A 68 6.85 -7.36 12.00
C MET A 68 6.88 -6.34 13.15
N PRO A 69 7.50 -6.68 14.29
CA PRO A 69 7.72 -5.72 15.37
C PRO A 69 8.45 -4.46 14.88
N GLY A 70 7.91 -3.29 15.22
CA GLY A 70 8.49 -1.99 14.85
C GLY A 70 8.03 -1.42 13.51
N THR A 71 7.30 -2.18 12.69
CA THR A 71 6.64 -1.62 11.49
C THR A 71 5.39 -0.84 11.90
N PRO A 72 5.29 0.47 11.62
CA PRO A 72 4.10 1.25 11.96
C PRO A 72 2.91 0.83 11.09
N ALA A 73 1.70 0.93 11.67
CA ALA A 73 0.49 0.87 10.88
C ALA A 73 0.41 2.07 9.92
N ILE A 74 -0.37 1.98 8.84
CA ILE A 74 -0.40 3.03 7.82
C ILE A 74 -0.84 4.39 8.40
N HIS A 75 -1.87 4.40 9.24
CA HIS A 75 -2.37 5.63 9.88
C HIS A 75 -1.34 6.27 10.82
N GLU A 76 -0.61 5.44 11.59
CA GLU A 76 0.49 5.91 12.43
C GLU A 76 1.61 6.52 11.59
N TRP A 77 1.97 5.88 10.48
CA TRP A 77 2.98 6.40 9.57
C TRP A 77 2.54 7.72 8.93
N LEU A 78 1.31 7.78 8.42
CA LEU A 78 0.73 9.00 7.83
C LEU A 78 0.75 10.16 8.83
N SER A 79 0.38 9.92 10.08
CA SER A 79 0.41 10.95 11.14
C SER A 79 1.81 11.50 11.43
N ARG A 80 2.88 10.75 11.10
CA ARG A 80 4.28 11.17 11.29
C ARG A 80 4.82 11.94 10.10
N VAL A 81 4.40 11.59 8.88
CA VAL A 81 4.97 12.16 7.65
C VAL A 81 4.15 13.29 7.04
N LEU A 82 2.86 13.39 7.39
CA LEU A 82 1.98 14.43 6.85
C LEU A 82 1.86 15.61 7.81
N PRO A 83 1.91 16.87 7.30
CA PRO A 83 1.54 18.04 8.07
C PRO A 83 0.10 17.99 8.58
N VAL A 84 -0.15 18.64 9.71
CA VAL A 84 -1.51 18.79 10.26
C VAL A 84 -2.41 19.47 9.23
N GLY A 85 -3.61 18.90 9.04
CA GLY A 85 -4.60 19.39 8.07
C GLY A 85 -4.41 18.87 6.63
N SER A 86 -3.44 17.98 6.40
CA SER A 86 -3.29 17.27 5.13
C SER A 86 -4.52 16.43 4.80
N LYS A 87 -4.80 16.26 3.51
CA LYS A 87 -5.89 15.42 3.00
C LYS A 87 -5.33 14.15 2.39
N VAL A 88 -5.88 13.01 2.78
CA VAL A 88 -5.53 11.71 2.22
C VAL A 88 -6.64 11.26 1.28
N GLY A 89 -6.30 10.98 0.03
CA GLY A 89 -7.23 10.46 -0.97
C GLY A 89 -7.09 8.94 -1.12
N ILE A 90 -8.22 8.25 -1.11
CA ILE A 90 -8.36 6.80 -1.28
C ILE A 90 -9.39 6.54 -2.38
N ASP A 91 -9.21 5.49 -3.16
CA ASP A 91 -10.27 4.98 -4.02
C ASP A 91 -11.27 4.16 -3.17
N PRO A 92 -12.52 4.63 -2.98
CA PRO A 92 -13.49 3.95 -2.12
C PRO A 92 -13.89 2.57 -2.64
N LEU A 93 -13.65 2.25 -3.92
CA LEU A 93 -13.95 0.93 -4.49
C LEU A 93 -12.89 -0.13 -4.16
N LEU A 94 -11.73 0.29 -3.67
CA LEU A 94 -10.57 -0.58 -3.41
C LEU A 94 -10.28 -0.77 -1.92
N ILE A 95 -11.19 -0.31 -1.05
CA ILE A 95 -11.03 -0.36 0.40
C ILE A 95 -12.29 -0.90 1.06
N SER A 96 -12.12 -1.74 2.07
CA SER A 96 -13.22 -2.15 2.93
C SER A 96 -13.62 -1.03 3.89
N TYR A 97 -14.88 -1.03 4.32
CA TYR A 97 -15.39 -0.02 5.25
C TYR A 97 -14.56 0.09 6.55
N GLY A 98 -14.10 -1.05 7.08
CA GLY A 98 -13.27 -1.07 8.29
C GLY A 98 -11.92 -0.36 8.12
N MET A 99 -11.30 -0.47 6.94
CA MET A 99 -10.04 0.20 6.65
C MET A 99 -10.21 1.70 6.42
N ALA A 100 -11.32 2.11 5.79
CA ALA A 100 -11.64 3.52 5.56
C ALA A 100 -11.81 4.31 6.88
N TYR A 101 -12.17 3.65 7.97
CA TYR A 101 -12.31 4.30 9.29
C TYR A 101 -11.00 4.78 9.91
N PHE A 102 -9.87 4.21 9.50
CA PHE A 102 -8.57 4.48 10.10
C PHE A 102 -7.71 5.45 9.30
N VAL A 103 -8.18 5.93 8.15
CA VAL A 103 -7.47 6.90 7.30
C VAL A 103 -8.12 8.27 7.43
#